data_AF-E9E0U7-F1
#
_entry.id   AF-E9E0U7-F1
#
_cell.length_a   1.000
_cell.length_b   1.000
_cell.length_c   1.000
_cell.angle_alpha   90.00
_cell.angle_beta   90.00
_cell.angle_gamma   90.00
#
_symmetry.space_group_name_H-M   'P 1'
#
loop_
_entity.id
_entity.type
_entity.pdbx_description
1 polymer ?
#
loop_
_entity_poly.entity_id
_entity_poly.type
_entity_poly.pdbx_seq_one_letter_code
_entity_poly.pdbx_strand_id
1 'polypeptide(L)'
;MAARPGVFNECVVAFVPSNELAPKLIGDLSRIVEDNGGTICEPRRNGSIPIEKATHIVSNTINFEQYVESQAIMIPVVSEHWISTSVMRRKVAQVRPFSPDPRMIFAEIVVTCADLPLMDKESIIGATMALGGQESKDVTRLTTHICALSMDAPKVKVALEKGFKGKIVLPHW
;
A
#
# COMPACT_ATOMS: atom_id res chain seq x y z
N MET A 1 19.02 28.29 -5.80
CA MET A 1 18.40 27.25 -4.94
C MET A 1 18.24 26.00 -5.79
N ALA A 2 18.73 24.85 -5.36
CA ALA A 2 18.50 23.60 -6.10
C ALA A 2 17.00 23.27 -6.10
N ALA A 3 16.45 22.93 -7.27
CA ALA A 3 15.08 22.45 -7.36
C ALA A 3 14.91 21.20 -6.48
N ARG A 4 13.82 21.11 -5.72
CA ARG A 4 13.55 19.89 -4.94
C ARG A 4 13.37 18.72 -5.93
N PRO A 5 13.97 17.54 -5.66
CA PRO A 5 13.77 16.39 -6.51
C PRO A 5 12.28 16.04 -6.59
N GLY A 6 11.84 15.60 -7.76
CA GLY A 6 10.46 15.18 -7.99
C GLY A 6 10.06 14.01 -7.09
N VAL A 7 8.75 13.85 -6.85
CA VAL A 7 8.24 12.83 -5.93
C VAL A 7 8.64 11.41 -6.31
N PHE A 8 8.84 11.16 -7.60
CA PHE A 8 9.18 9.87 -8.19
C PHE A 8 10.63 9.81 -8.68
N ASN A 9 11.53 10.69 -8.22
CA ASN A 9 12.91 10.81 -8.73
C ASN A 9 13.71 9.49 -8.75
N GLU A 10 13.37 8.53 -7.90
CA GLU A 10 14.02 7.22 -7.81
C GLU A 10 13.14 6.08 -8.34
N CYS A 11 12.01 6.40 -9.00
CA CYS A 11 11.05 5.44 -9.47
C CYS A 11 11.17 5.22 -10.98
N VAL A 12 11.30 3.94 -11.34
CA VAL A 12 11.09 3.44 -12.70
C VAL A 12 9.79 2.62 -12.68
N VAL A 13 8.78 3.04 -13.45
CA VAL A 13 7.41 2.53 -13.36
C VAL A 13 7.02 1.80 -14.64
N ALA A 14 6.63 0.54 -14.52
CA ALA A 14 6.02 -0.22 -15.62
C ALA A 14 4.48 -0.24 -15.46
N PHE A 15 3.75 -0.37 -16.57
CA PHE A 15 2.29 -0.51 -16.55
C PHE A 15 1.87 -1.86 -17.13
N VAL A 16 0.81 -2.45 -16.55
CA VAL A 16 0.11 -3.62 -17.10
C VAL A 16 -1.25 -3.15 -17.65
N PRO A 17 -1.43 -3.09 -18.98
CA PRO A 17 -2.71 -2.69 -19.56
C PRO A 17 -3.84 -3.63 -19.14
N SER A 18 -5.01 -3.05 -18.89
CA SER A 18 -6.25 -3.79 -18.63
C SER A 18 -7.45 -2.98 -19.09
N ASN A 19 -8.66 -3.52 -18.93
CA ASN A 19 -9.89 -2.79 -19.24
C ASN A 19 -10.08 -1.54 -18.36
N GLU A 20 -9.61 -1.60 -17.11
CA GLU A 20 -9.65 -0.47 -16.17
C GLU A 20 -8.45 0.46 -16.38
N LEU A 21 -7.29 -0.10 -16.67
CA LEU A 21 -6.05 0.63 -16.94
C LEU A 21 -5.80 0.74 -18.46
N ALA A 22 -6.71 1.47 -19.12
CA ALA A 22 -6.72 1.62 -20.57
C ALA A 22 -5.53 2.47 -21.09
N PRO A 23 -5.14 2.36 -22.37
CA PRO A 23 -3.98 3.07 -22.93
C PRO A 23 -3.99 4.58 -22.74
N LYS A 24 -5.18 5.20 -22.81
CA LYS A 24 -5.35 6.64 -22.54
C LYS A 24 -4.96 6.99 -21.10
N LEU A 25 -5.47 6.22 -20.13
CA LEU A 25 -5.19 6.43 -18.71
C LEU A 25 -3.70 6.16 -18.40
N ILE A 26 -3.11 5.13 -19.01
CA ILE A 26 -1.66 4.88 -18.92
C ILE A 26 -0.90 6.10 -19.43
N GLY A 27 -1.25 6.64 -20.59
CA GLY A 27 -0.59 7.84 -21.13
C GLY A 27 -0.69 9.05 -20.19
N ASP A 28 -1.84 9.27 -19.56
CA ASP A 28 -2.03 10.35 -18.60
C ASP A 28 -1.21 10.13 -17.30
N LEU A 29 -1.22 8.91 -16.76
CA LEU A 29 -0.44 8.54 -15.57
C LEU A 29 1.08 8.57 -15.83
N SER A 30 1.52 8.17 -17.02
CA SER A 30 2.91 8.24 -17.43
C SER A 30 3.44 9.67 -17.39
N ARG A 31 2.68 10.62 -17.96
CA ARG A 31 3.02 12.04 -17.90
C ARG A 31 3.11 12.54 -16.46
N ILE A 32 2.17 12.13 -15.60
CA ILE A 32 2.21 12.50 -14.18
C ILE A 32 3.49 11.97 -13.51
N VAL A 33 3.89 10.74 -13.78
CA VAL A 33 5.10 10.15 -13.22
C VAL A 33 6.34 10.93 -13.69
N GLU A 34 6.45 11.20 -14.99
CA GLU A 34 7.57 11.93 -15.60
C GLU A 34 7.65 13.39 -15.13
N ASP A 35 6.53 14.12 -15.10
CA ASP A 35 6.43 15.50 -14.59
C ASP A 35 6.84 15.60 -13.12
N ASN A 36 6.74 14.49 -12.38
CA ASN A 36 7.17 14.38 -11.00
C ASN A 36 8.50 13.62 -10.84
N GLY A 37 9.32 13.55 -11.89
CA GLY A 37 10.71 13.10 -11.86
C GLY A 37 10.93 11.59 -12.02
N GLY A 38 9.88 10.80 -12.23
CA GLY A 38 10.00 9.37 -12.47
C GLY A 38 10.30 9.03 -13.92
N THR A 39 10.60 7.76 -14.17
CA THR A 39 10.84 7.23 -15.52
C THR A 39 9.85 6.12 -15.84
N ILE A 40 9.38 6.03 -17.08
CA ILE A 40 8.56 4.92 -17.55
C ILE A 40 9.44 3.77 -18.04
N CYS A 41 9.12 2.56 -17.59
CA CYS A 41 9.71 1.32 -18.07
C CYS A 41 8.91 0.81 -19.26
N GLU A 42 9.40 1.10 -20.46
CA GLU A 42 8.77 0.62 -21.69
C GLU A 42 8.78 -0.92 -21.77
N PRO A 43 7.67 -1.55 -22.22
CA PRO A 43 7.63 -2.99 -22.41
C PRO A 43 8.64 -3.44 -23.47
N ARG A 44 9.08 -4.69 -23.38
CA ARG A 44 9.92 -5.34 -24.38
C ARG A 44 9.15 -5.51 -25.70
N ARG A 45 9.86 -5.83 -26.78
CA ARG A 45 9.26 -6.05 -28.12
C ARG A 45 8.16 -7.12 -28.15
N ASN A 46 8.24 -8.11 -27.26
CA ASN A 46 7.24 -9.16 -27.10
C ASN A 46 6.08 -8.77 -26.17
N GLY A 47 6.03 -7.52 -25.70
CA GLY A 47 5.02 -7.00 -24.79
C GLY A 47 5.30 -7.25 -23.30
N SER A 48 6.33 -8.03 -22.94
CA SER A 48 6.61 -8.33 -21.54
C SER A 48 7.31 -7.18 -20.82
N ILE A 49 7.11 -7.09 -19.52
CA ILE A 49 7.71 -6.07 -18.66
C ILE A 49 9.18 -6.41 -18.44
N PRO A 50 10.11 -5.45 -18.55
CA PRO A 50 11.48 -5.58 -18.04
C PRO A 50 11.49 -5.43 -16.50
N ILE A 51 10.98 -6.45 -15.79
CA ILE A 51 10.77 -6.40 -14.33
C ILE A 51 12.06 -6.03 -13.59
N GLU A 52 13.22 -6.49 -14.07
CA GLU A 52 14.53 -6.21 -13.47
C GLU A 52 14.95 -4.74 -13.53
N LYS A 53 14.29 -3.94 -14.36
CA LYS A 53 14.52 -2.48 -14.50
C LYS A 53 13.45 -1.66 -13.81
N ALA A 54 12.32 -2.26 -13.45
CA ALA A 54 11.23 -1.57 -12.81
C ALA A 54 11.44 -1.54 -11.29
N THR A 55 11.11 -0.41 -10.69
CA THR A 55 10.99 -0.28 -9.23
C THR A 55 9.57 -0.61 -8.76
N HIS A 56 8.58 -0.36 -9.61
CA HIS A 56 7.16 -0.56 -9.34
C HIS A 56 6.46 -1.00 -10.64
N ILE A 57 5.50 -1.90 -10.51
CA ILE A 57 4.56 -2.26 -11.58
C ILE A 57 3.20 -1.72 -11.20
N VAL A 58 2.56 -0.98 -12.10
CA VAL A 58 1.21 -0.45 -11.93
C VAL A 58 0.22 -1.37 -12.65
N SER A 59 -0.67 -1.98 -11.89
CA SER A 59 -1.73 -2.87 -12.36
C SER A 59 -2.90 -2.86 -11.38
N ASN A 60 -4.12 -2.91 -11.89
CA ASN A 60 -5.34 -3.03 -11.07
C ASN A 60 -5.74 -4.50 -10.82
N THR A 61 -4.94 -5.45 -11.31
CA THR A 61 -5.20 -6.88 -11.16
C THR A 61 -3.91 -7.67 -10.98
N ILE A 62 -4.03 -8.83 -10.36
CA ILE A 62 -2.95 -9.83 -10.27
C ILE A 62 -2.93 -10.79 -11.46
N ASN A 63 -3.93 -10.71 -12.34
CA ASN A 63 -4.12 -11.63 -13.46
C ASN A 63 -3.29 -11.20 -14.68
N PHE A 64 -1.97 -11.26 -14.56
CA PHE A 64 -1.04 -11.07 -15.68
C PHE A 64 0.14 -12.03 -15.57
N GLU A 65 0.75 -12.36 -16.72
CA GLU A 65 1.76 -13.42 -16.88
C GLU A 65 2.91 -13.32 -15.87
N GLN A 66 3.39 -12.09 -15.62
CA GLN A 66 4.58 -11.81 -14.84
C GLN A 66 4.31 -11.48 -13.36
N TYR A 67 3.08 -11.65 -12.86
CA TYR A 67 2.75 -11.30 -11.47
C TYR A 67 3.59 -12.11 -10.47
N VAL A 68 3.64 -13.43 -10.63
CA VAL A 68 4.40 -14.31 -9.73
C VAL A 68 5.90 -14.02 -9.79
N GLU A 69 6.43 -13.78 -10.99
CA GLU A 69 7.85 -13.43 -11.18
C GLU A 69 8.19 -12.10 -10.48
N SER A 70 7.33 -11.08 -10.61
CA SER A 70 7.54 -9.79 -9.96
C SER A 70 7.62 -9.92 -8.44
N GLN A 71 6.77 -10.74 -7.83
CA GLN A 71 6.79 -11.02 -6.39
C GLN A 71 8.07 -11.76 -5.98
N ALA A 72 8.51 -12.74 -6.78
CA ALA A 72 9.70 -13.55 -6.49
C ALA A 72 10.99 -12.71 -6.43
N ILE A 73 11.07 -11.63 -7.21
CA ILE A 73 12.20 -10.68 -7.17
C ILE A 73 11.87 -9.38 -6.42
N MET A 74 10.81 -9.39 -5.61
CA MET A 74 10.41 -8.30 -4.71
C MET A 74 10.08 -6.96 -5.40
N ILE A 75 9.65 -6.99 -6.66
CA ILE A 75 9.10 -5.80 -7.31
C ILE A 75 7.62 -5.65 -6.93
N PRO A 76 7.24 -4.56 -6.25
CA PRO A 76 5.86 -4.35 -5.84
C PRO A 76 4.95 -4.11 -7.05
N VAL A 77 3.76 -4.70 -6.98
CA VAL A 77 2.65 -4.40 -7.88
C VAL A 77 1.64 -3.56 -7.12
N VAL A 78 1.27 -2.41 -7.67
CA VAL A 78 0.38 -1.43 -7.05
C VAL A 78 -0.72 -0.99 -8.01
N SER A 79 -1.87 -0.57 -7.49
CA SER A 79 -2.92 0.07 -8.28
C SER A 79 -2.50 1.47 -8.73
N GLU A 80 -3.20 2.00 -9.73
CA GLU A 80 -3.00 3.36 -10.24
C GLU A 80 -3.17 4.45 -9.15
N HIS A 81 -3.99 4.18 -8.14
CA HIS A 81 -4.20 5.09 -7.01
C HIS A 81 -2.91 5.39 -6.22
N TRP A 82 -1.90 4.52 -6.28
CA TRP A 82 -0.59 4.76 -5.68
C TRP A 82 0.08 6.02 -6.26
N ILE A 83 -0.06 6.24 -7.58
CA ILE A 83 0.50 7.42 -8.26
C ILE A 83 -0.17 8.69 -7.73
N SER A 84 -1.51 8.74 -7.82
CA SER A 84 -2.28 9.90 -7.39
C SER A 84 -2.07 10.24 -5.91
N THR A 85 -2.01 9.23 -5.04
CA THR A 85 -1.76 9.42 -3.61
C THR A 85 -0.36 9.95 -3.35
N SER A 86 0.65 9.45 -4.07
CA SER A 86 2.04 9.90 -3.93
C SER A 86 2.20 11.38 -4.28
N VAL A 87 1.57 11.81 -5.39
CA VAL A 87 1.56 13.21 -5.82
C VAL A 87 0.84 14.09 -4.81
N MET A 88 -0.37 13.70 -4.39
CA MET A 88 -1.15 14.44 -3.39
C MET A 88 -0.36 14.65 -2.09
N ARG A 89 0.34 13.61 -1.62
CA ARG A 89 1.13 13.66 -0.38
C ARG A 89 2.51 14.30 -0.56
N ARG A 90 2.92 14.58 -1.81
CA ARG A 90 4.29 15.02 -2.17
C ARG A 90 5.36 14.09 -1.57
N LYS A 91 5.06 12.80 -1.51
CA LYS A 91 5.94 11.73 -1.05
C LYS A 91 5.49 10.41 -1.65
N VAL A 92 6.44 9.56 -2.07
CA VAL A 92 6.15 8.18 -2.50
C VAL A 92 5.29 7.46 -1.45
N ALA A 93 4.12 7.01 -1.87
CA ALA A 93 3.18 6.32 -1.01
C ALA A 93 3.72 4.92 -0.64
N GLN A 94 3.31 4.43 0.53
CA GLN A 94 3.58 3.04 0.90
C GLN A 94 2.85 2.11 -0.07
N VAL A 95 3.50 1.03 -0.49
CA VAL A 95 2.97 0.14 -1.55
C VAL A 95 1.82 -0.74 -1.06
N ARG A 96 1.89 -1.25 0.18
CA ARG A 96 0.96 -2.27 0.70
C ARG A 96 -0.53 -1.89 0.58
N PRO A 97 -0.96 -0.66 0.93
CA PRO A 97 -2.36 -0.26 0.80
C PRO A 97 -2.89 -0.22 -0.63
N PHE A 98 -2.00 -0.27 -1.63
CA PHE A 98 -2.34 -0.22 -3.05
C PHE A 98 -2.14 -1.56 -3.74
N SER A 99 -1.96 -2.66 -3.00
CA SER A 99 -1.87 -3.99 -3.64
C SER A 99 -3.17 -4.28 -4.42
N PRO A 100 -3.10 -4.72 -5.69
CA PRO A 100 -4.29 -5.14 -6.43
C PRO A 100 -4.75 -6.58 -6.08
N ASP A 101 -4.07 -7.24 -5.15
CA ASP A 101 -4.39 -8.61 -4.77
C ASP A 101 -5.65 -8.67 -3.88
N PRO A 102 -6.76 -9.27 -4.35
CA PRO A 102 -8.01 -9.32 -3.58
C PRO A 102 -7.89 -10.13 -2.29
N ARG A 103 -6.81 -10.91 -2.12
CA ARG A 103 -6.53 -11.64 -0.87
C ARG A 103 -6.00 -10.71 0.23
N MET A 104 -5.54 -9.50 -0.12
CA MET A 104 -5.05 -8.50 0.82
C MET A 104 -6.21 -7.73 1.46
N ILE A 105 -7.12 -8.46 2.11
CA ILE A 105 -8.36 -7.90 2.68
C ILE A 105 -8.13 -6.86 3.78
N PHE A 106 -6.90 -6.80 4.32
CA PHE A 106 -6.50 -5.84 5.34
C PHE A 106 -5.56 -4.76 4.81
N ALA A 107 -5.41 -4.58 3.48
CA ALA A 107 -4.49 -3.60 2.89
C ALA A 107 -4.61 -2.17 3.47
N GLU A 108 -5.83 -1.74 3.81
CA GLU A 108 -6.10 -0.41 4.39
C GLU A 108 -6.14 -0.40 5.93
N ILE A 109 -5.86 -1.54 6.57
CA ILE A 109 -5.92 -1.68 8.01
C ILE A 109 -4.57 -1.39 8.65
N VAL A 110 -4.57 -0.42 9.55
CA VAL A 110 -3.52 -0.24 10.56
C VAL A 110 -4.12 -0.60 11.92
N VAL A 111 -3.68 -1.73 12.49
CA VAL A 111 -4.17 -2.26 13.76
C VAL A 111 -3.23 -1.92 14.92
N THR A 112 -3.83 -1.59 16.06
CA THR A 112 -3.13 -1.48 17.34
C THR A 112 -3.79 -2.41 18.35
N CYS A 113 -3.05 -3.36 18.90
CA CYS A 113 -3.58 -4.23 19.97
C CYS A 113 -3.46 -3.57 21.35
N ALA A 114 -4.49 -3.71 22.17
CA ALA A 114 -4.56 -3.18 23.52
C ALA A 114 -5.07 -4.26 24.49
N ASP A 115 -4.27 -4.52 25.54
CA ASP A 115 -4.65 -5.41 26.65
C ASP A 115 -5.05 -6.84 26.20
N LEU A 116 -4.24 -7.40 25.29
CA LEU A 116 -4.37 -8.78 24.82
C LEU A 116 -3.21 -9.62 25.39
N PRO A 117 -3.44 -10.92 25.69
CA PRO A 117 -2.37 -11.87 25.91
C PRO A 117 -1.36 -11.86 24.76
N LEU A 118 -0.08 -12.10 25.06
CA LEU A 118 1.00 -12.00 24.08
C LEU A 118 0.74 -12.84 22.83
N MET A 119 0.29 -14.09 23.03
CA MET A 119 0.00 -15.01 21.93
C MET A 119 -1.11 -14.49 21.02
N ASP A 120 -2.23 -14.04 21.59
CA ASP A 120 -3.35 -13.49 20.81
C ASP A 120 -2.93 -12.22 20.05
N LYS A 121 -2.17 -11.35 20.72
CA LYS A 121 -1.62 -10.14 20.10
C LYS A 121 -0.76 -10.50 18.89
N GLU A 122 0.17 -11.43 19.03
CA GLU A 122 1.08 -11.84 17.95
C GLU A 122 0.33 -12.52 16.80
N SER A 123 -0.68 -13.35 17.10
CA SER A 123 -1.54 -13.98 16.09
C SER A 123 -2.32 -12.94 15.28
N ILE A 124 -2.93 -11.95 15.93
CA ILE A 124 -3.68 -10.88 15.25
C ILE A 124 -2.75 -10.04 14.37
N ILE A 125 -1.57 -9.68 14.88
CA ILE A 125 -0.57 -8.92 14.12
C ILE A 125 -0.09 -9.73 12.91
N GLY A 126 0.24 -11.01 13.11
CA GLY A 126 0.68 -11.90 12.05
C GLY A 126 -0.37 -12.05 10.94
N ALA A 127 -1.62 -12.31 11.32
CA ALA A 127 -2.73 -12.40 10.38
C ALA A 127 -2.98 -11.08 9.64
N THR A 128 -2.95 -9.95 10.37
CA THR A 128 -3.12 -8.61 9.78
C THR A 128 -2.07 -8.35 8.71
N MET A 129 -0.79 -8.59 9.03
CA MET A 129 0.32 -8.36 8.11
C MET A 129 0.32 -9.32 6.92
N ALA A 130 -0.06 -10.59 7.15
CA ALA A 130 -0.16 -11.60 6.08
C ALA A 130 -1.24 -11.26 5.05
N LEU A 131 -2.29 -10.55 5.46
CA LEU A 131 -3.40 -10.12 4.61
C LEU A 131 -3.29 -8.64 4.19
N GLY A 132 -2.08 -8.07 4.22
CA GLY A 132 -1.76 -6.76 3.64
C GLY A 132 -1.81 -5.58 4.61
N GLY A 133 -2.29 -5.78 5.82
CA GLY A 133 -2.38 -4.74 6.83
C GLY A 133 -1.05 -4.43 7.52
N GLN A 134 -1.11 -3.50 8.46
CA GLN A 134 0.03 -2.99 9.21
C GLN A 134 -0.29 -2.99 10.70
N GLU A 135 0.76 -3.17 11.50
CA GLU A 135 0.69 -2.94 12.94
C GLU A 135 1.22 -1.55 13.28
N SER A 136 0.61 -0.94 14.29
CA SER A 136 1.21 0.16 15.01
C SER A 136 1.14 -0.12 16.50
N LYS A 137 2.31 -0.13 17.15
CA LYS A 137 2.43 -0.35 18.61
C LYS A 137 1.60 0.64 19.41
N ASP A 138 1.53 1.89 18.93
CA ASP A 138 0.81 2.99 19.55
C ASP A 138 -0.36 3.44 18.66
N VAL A 139 -1.35 4.09 19.28
CA VAL A 139 -2.45 4.70 18.52
C VAL A 139 -1.95 5.99 17.89
N THR A 140 -1.90 6.02 16.56
CA THR A 140 -1.48 7.16 15.75
C THR A 140 -2.64 7.69 14.92
N ARG A 141 -2.41 8.78 14.17
CA ARG A 141 -3.39 9.30 13.19
C ARG A 141 -3.67 8.33 12.04
N LEU A 142 -2.79 7.34 11.83
CA LEU A 142 -2.96 6.32 10.79
C LEU A 142 -3.68 5.08 11.33
N THR A 143 -3.79 4.92 12.66
CA THR A 143 -4.48 3.77 13.25
C THR A 143 -5.94 3.79 12.81
N THR A 144 -6.39 2.65 12.28
CA THR A 144 -7.75 2.46 11.79
C THR A 144 -8.57 1.63 12.77
N HIS A 145 -7.91 0.67 13.44
CA HIS A 145 -8.54 -0.29 14.33
C HIS A 145 -7.71 -0.41 15.61
N ILE A 146 -8.39 -0.44 16.75
CA ILE A 146 -7.84 -0.87 18.02
C ILE A 146 -8.49 -2.20 18.36
N CYS A 147 -7.70 -3.28 18.42
CA CYS A 147 -8.18 -4.58 18.87
C CYS A 147 -7.98 -4.69 20.38
N ALA A 148 -9.07 -4.81 21.14
CA ALA A 148 -9.06 -4.83 22.59
C ALA A 148 -10.16 -5.75 23.13
N LEU A 149 -10.02 -6.25 24.36
CA LEU A 149 -11.06 -7.02 25.04
C LEU A 149 -12.07 -6.15 25.80
N SER A 150 -11.71 -4.90 26.09
CA SER A 150 -12.56 -3.97 26.84
C SER A 150 -12.29 -2.52 26.43
N MET A 151 -13.34 -1.70 26.51
CA MET A 151 -13.25 -0.24 26.41
C MET A 151 -12.46 0.37 27.58
N ASP A 152 -12.27 -0.41 28.66
CA ASP A 152 -11.52 0.04 29.83
C ASP A 152 -10.01 -0.05 29.69
N ALA A 153 -9.50 -0.70 28.63
CA ALA A 153 -8.08 -0.82 28.39
C ALA A 153 -7.41 0.57 28.38
N PRO A 154 -6.30 0.79 29.10
CA PRO A 154 -5.68 2.11 29.21
C PRO A 154 -5.38 2.77 27.85
N LYS A 155 -4.94 1.97 26.87
CA LYS A 155 -4.67 2.46 25.50
C LYS A 155 -5.94 2.92 24.78
N VAL A 156 -7.08 2.27 25.02
CA VAL A 156 -8.38 2.67 24.45
C VAL A 156 -8.86 3.98 25.07
N LYS A 157 -8.82 4.12 26.40
CA LYS A 157 -9.19 5.37 27.09
C LYS A 157 -8.39 6.56 26.57
N VAL A 158 -7.06 6.41 26.54
CA VAL A 158 -6.15 7.46 26.04
C VAL A 158 -6.43 7.80 24.57
N ALA A 159 -6.74 6.80 23.73
CA ALA A 159 -7.10 7.03 22.34
C ALA A 159 -8.41 7.85 22.21
N LEU A 160 -9.43 7.51 22.99
CA LEU A 160 -10.72 8.21 22.99
C LEU A 160 -10.59 9.64 23.50
N GLU A 161 -9.84 9.87 24.57
CA GLU A 161 -9.53 11.22 25.08
C GLU A 161 -8.81 12.08 24.03
N LYS A 162 -7.98 11.46 23.18
CA LYS A 162 -7.29 12.11 22.06
C LYS A 162 -8.15 12.21 20.78
N GLY A 163 -9.43 11.87 20.86
CA GLY A 163 -10.38 12.00 19.75
C GLY A 163 -10.17 10.98 18.64
N PHE A 164 -9.75 9.75 18.96
CA PHE A 164 -9.66 8.65 18.01
C PHE A 164 -11.01 8.41 17.31
N LYS A 165 -10.97 8.26 15.97
CA LYS A 165 -12.16 8.10 15.11
C LYS A 165 -12.24 6.73 14.42
N GLY A 166 -11.25 5.87 14.64
CA GLY A 166 -11.24 4.53 14.08
C GLY A 166 -12.17 3.59 14.85
N LYS A 167 -12.14 2.31 14.49
CA LYS A 167 -12.97 1.29 15.13
C LYS A 167 -12.25 0.67 16.33
N ILE A 168 -12.98 0.41 17.40
CA ILE A 168 -12.51 -0.43 18.51
C ILE A 168 -13.24 -1.75 18.34
N VAL A 169 -12.50 -2.85 18.22
CA VAL A 169 -13.02 -4.17 17.86
C VAL A 169 -12.51 -5.24 18.81
N LEU A 170 -13.30 -6.31 18.96
CA LEU A 170 -12.90 -7.53 19.66
C LEU A 170 -12.07 -8.43 18.70
N PRO A 171 -11.26 -9.37 19.22
CA PRO A 171 -10.44 -10.27 18.39
C PRO A 171 -11.17 -11.11 17.34
N HIS A 172 -12.49 -11.28 17.43
CA HIS A 172 -13.29 -12.10 16.50
C HIS A 172 -13.83 -11.32 15.29
N TRP A 173 -13.60 -10.01 15.22
CA TRP A 173 -13.90 -9.19 14.04
C TRP A 173 -12.93 -9.52 12.90
#